data_AF-A0AAP6CZL5-F1
#
_entry.id   AF-A0AAP6CZL5-F1
#
_cell.length_a   1.000
_cell.length_b   1.000
_cell.length_c   1.000
_cell.angle_alpha   90.00
_cell.angle_beta   90.00
_cell.angle_gamma   90.00
#
_symmetry.space_group_name_H-M   'P 1'
#
loop_
_entity.id
_entity.type
_entity.pdbx_description
1 polymer ?
#
loop_
_entity_poly.entity_id
_entity_poly.type
_entity_poly.pdbx_seq_one_letter_code
_entity_poly.pdbx_strand_id
1 'polypeptide(L)'
;AEGIRLVGPSGEVQSSPSYAEEIERALPTPPENTQPSRFFGPTGENQTLWSIASELRPSRNVSVQQTLLAIYRINPQAFDNQNIHELIPGSRLRVPSLEQVRSATTEQAVAIMKAHELRLKQPKPEKPAPVKQIEVKPKPVAEPTAPKPPVVTPPKPEPVKPVETTANVPPVSTSPQGEKQVSDLKDKLQGSQSELESLEEKNHRLRLMLSQVQSEVETLKSELNDEERIRSEVEKLLAEERQRVAEQQRMQPSTMDKILSNGWLVGLAALIPGALLALLVVMLLGRRSKAKEEEA
;
A
#
# COMPACT_ATOMS: atom_id res chain seq x y z
N ALA A 1 54.82 31.96 -15.98
CA ALA A 1 55.46 30.63 -16.13
C ALA A 1 54.97 30.04 -17.44
N GLU A 2 55.79 30.16 -18.47
CA GLU A 2 55.47 29.82 -19.87
C GLU A 2 55.39 28.30 -20.05
N GLY A 3 54.26 27.83 -20.58
CA GLY A 3 54.06 26.44 -20.98
C GLY A 3 54.78 26.16 -22.30
N ILE A 4 55.68 25.18 -22.26
CA ILE A 4 56.49 24.69 -23.38
C ILE A 4 55.57 24.28 -24.54
N ARG A 5 55.71 24.96 -25.69
CA ARG A 5 55.03 24.58 -26.95
C ARG A 5 55.94 23.63 -27.72
N LEU A 6 55.59 22.34 -27.71
CA LEU A 6 56.21 21.33 -28.55
C LEU A 6 55.72 21.52 -30.00
N VAL A 7 56.63 21.91 -30.90
CA VAL A 7 56.39 21.97 -32.34
C VAL A 7 56.85 20.67 -33.00
N GLY A 8 55.95 20.04 -33.77
CA GLY A 8 56.27 18.87 -34.59
C GLY A 8 57.10 19.23 -35.83
N PRO A 9 57.75 18.25 -36.47
CA PRO A 9 58.80 18.45 -37.48
C PRO A 9 58.36 19.07 -38.82
N SER A 10 57.11 19.48 -38.98
CA SER A 10 56.60 20.14 -40.19
C SER A 10 56.17 21.60 -39.99
N GLY A 11 56.34 22.19 -38.80
CA GLY A 11 56.23 23.64 -38.60
C GLY A 11 54.83 24.28 -38.82
N GLU A 12 53.78 23.51 -39.07
CA GLU A 12 52.42 24.02 -39.20
C GLU A 12 51.67 24.00 -37.86
N VAL A 13 51.03 25.12 -37.53
CA VAL A 13 50.17 25.26 -36.35
C VAL A 13 48.85 24.56 -36.64
N GLN A 14 48.71 23.33 -36.17
CA GLN A 14 47.47 22.59 -36.29
C GLN A 14 46.45 23.20 -35.30
N SER A 15 45.51 24.00 -35.81
CA SER A 15 44.35 24.45 -35.07
C SER A 15 43.56 23.22 -34.61
N SER A 16 43.44 23.05 -33.30
CA SER A 16 42.66 21.96 -32.68
C SER A 16 41.28 21.88 -33.32
N PRO A 17 40.78 20.69 -33.70
CA PRO A 17 39.42 20.58 -34.19
C PRO A 17 38.46 21.01 -33.07
N SER A 18 37.63 22.01 -33.34
CA SER A 18 36.51 22.40 -32.49
C SER A 18 35.56 21.22 -32.34
N TYR A 19 35.77 20.41 -31.31
CA TYR A 19 34.89 19.32 -30.89
C TYR A 19 33.73 19.83 -30.00
N ALA A 20 33.45 21.13 -30.03
CA ALA A 20 32.53 21.78 -29.10
C ALA A 20 31.07 21.84 -29.59
N GLU A 21 30.73 21.28 -30.76
CA GLU A 21 29.39 21.47 -31.37
C GLU A 21 28.62 20.16 -31.63
N GLU A 22 29.03 19.04 -31.02
CA GLU A 22 28.31 17.75 -31.10
C GLU A 22 28.26 17.01 -29.75
N ILE A 23 28.09 17.75 -28.63
CA ILE A 23 27.74 17.16 -27.31
C ILE A 23 26.51 17.87 -26.71
N GLU A 24 25.56 18.29 -27.53
CA GLU A 24 24.23 18.72 -27.05
C GLU A 24 23.09 17.77 -27.46
N ARG A 25 23.33 16.76 -28.32
CA ARG A 25 22.30 15.79 -28.74
C ARG A 25 22.34 14.44 -28.01
N ALA A 26 23.26 14.26 -27.07
CA ALA A 26 23.35 13.06 -26.24
C ALA A 26 23.41 13.42 -24.76
N LEU A 27 22.47 14.26 -24.30
CA LEU A 27 22.12 14.23 -22.88
C LEU A 27 21.44 12.87 -22.65
N PRO A 28 22.00 11.96 -21.82
CA PRO A 28 21.20 10.87 -21.31
C PRO A 28 19.96 11.50 -20.67
N THR A 29 18.77 11.02 -21.04
CA THR A 29 17.55 11.34 -20.30
C THR A 29 17.89 11.21 -18.81
N PRO A 30 17.63 12.23 -17.97
CA PRO A 30 17.95 12.12 -16.56
C PRO A 30 17.34 10.82 -16.05
N PRO A 31 18.09 9.96 -15.34
CA PRO A 31 17.49 8.81 -14.72
C PRO A 31 16.33 9.33 -13.87
N GLU A 32 15.11 8.95 -14.23
CA GLU A 32 13.97 9.14 -13.35
C GLU A 32 14.36 8.54 -12.00
N ASN A 33 14.28 9.37 -10.96
CA ASN A 33 14.44 8.95 -9.57
C ASN A 33 15.88 8.74 -9.05
N THR A 34 16.76 9.72 -9.27
CA THR A 34 18.14 9.72 -8.73
C THR A 34 18.24 10.30 -7.31
N GLN A 35 17.28 10.00 -6.42
CA GLN A 35 17.59 10.15 -4.99
C GLN A 35 18.53 9.00 -4.59
N PRO A 36 19.60 9.26 -3.80
CA PRO A 36 20.48 8.19 -3.34
C PRO A 36 19.62 7.14 -2.63
N SER A 37 19.77 5.89 -3.06
CA SER A 37 18.95 4.77 -2.56
C SER A 37 19.24 4.58 -1.09
N ARG A 38 18.33 5.03 -0.23
CA ARG A 38 18.44 4.82 1.21
C ARG A 38 18.12 3.36 1.50
N PHE A 39 18.92 2.75 2.37
CA PHE A 39 18.68 1.41 2.89
C PHE A 39 18.34 1.51 4.37
N PHE A 40 17.47 0.62 4.82
CA PHE A 40 17.07 0.44 6.21
C PHE A 40 17.44 -0.97 6.66
N GLY A 41 17.95 -1.10 7.87
CA GLY A 41 18.23 -2.40 8.49
C GLY A 41 19.66 -2.52 9.05
N PRO A 42 20.02 -3.71 9.57
CA PRO A 42 19.26 -4.97 9.50
C PRO A 42 17.92 -4.93 10.26
N THR A 43 16.89 -5.59 9.73
CA THR A 43 15.58 -5.69 10.39
C THR A 43 15.68 -6.52 11.67
N GLY A 44 15.00 -6.08 12.74
CA GLY A 44 14.94 -6.82 14.00
C GLY A 44 13.98 -8.02 13.93
N GLU A 45 14.14 -8.99 14.83
CA GLU A 45 13.29 -10.21 14.89
C GLU A 45 11.81 -9.90 15.18
N ASN A 46 11.54 -8.83 15.92
CA ASN A 46 10.19 -8.38 16.26
C ASN A 46 9.69 -7.22 15.37
N GLN A 47 10.46 -6.82 14.36
CA GLN A 47 10.03 -5.76 13.44
C GLN A 47 9.13 -6.34 12.36
N THR A 48 8.02 -5.66 12.10
CA THR A 48 7.12 -6.00 11.00
C THR A 48 7.30 -5.02 9.86
N LEU A 49 6.93 -5.43 8.64
CA LEU A 49 6.94 -4.49 7.51
C LEU A 49 6.04 -3.28 7.79
N TRP A 50 4.95 -3.46 8.55
CA TRP A 50 4.05 -2.38 8.92
C TRP A 50 4.68 -1.35 9.86
N SER A 51 5.40 -1.80 10.90
CA SER A 51 6.11 -0.88 11.79
C SER A 51 7.20 -0.11 11.04
N ILE A 52 7.91 -0.80 10.14
CA ILE A 52 8.96 -0.19 9.31
C ILE A 52 8.36 0.80 8.31
N ALA A 53 7.26 0.46 7.64
CA ALA A 53 6.58 1.34 6.70
C ALA A 53 5.98 2.58 7.37
N SER A 54 5.56 2.46 8.62
CA SER A 54 5.05 3.58 9.41
C SER A 54 6.16 4.58 9.74
N GLU A 55 7.36 4.08 10.06
CA GLU A 55 8.55 4.88 10.38
C GLU A 55 9.16 5.52 9.12
N LEU A 56 9.28 4.76 8.03
CA LEU A 56 9.95 5.17 6.79
C LEU A 56 9.05 5.91 5.81
N ARG A 57 7.86 6.32 6.26
CA ARG A 57 6.90 7.00 5.40
C ARG A 57 7.43 8.37 4.95
N PRO A 58 7.54 8.64 3.63
CA PRO A 58 8.20 9.85 3.14
C PRO A 58 7.36 11.13 3.32
N SER A 59 6.03 11.01 3.42
CA SER A 59 5.13 12.17 3.63
C SER A 59 3.81 11.75 4.29
N ARG A 60 3.13 12.70 4.93
CA ARG A 60 1.76 12.51 5.46
C ARG A 60 0.70 12.35 4.37
N ASN A 61 0.99 12.78 3.13
CA ASN A 61 0.08 12.68 1.99
C ASN A 61 -0.02 11.27 1.39
N VAL A 62 0.83 10.34 1.82
CA VAL A 62 0.77 8.93 1.41
C VAL A 62 0.35 8.08 2.61
N SER A 63 -0.34 6.98 2.35
CA SER A 63 -0.75 6.05 3.40
C SER A 63 0.39 5.11 3.81
N VAL A 64 0.29 4.55 5.02
CA VAL A 64 1.23 3.52 5.48
C VAL A 64 1.13 2.29 4.58
N GLN A 65 -0.07 1.95 4.15
CA GLN A 65 -0.37 0.82 3.27
C GLN A 65 0.29 0.96 1.89
N GLN A 66 0.24 2.17 1.30
CA GLN A 66 0.96 2.46 0.05
C GLN A 66 2.46 2.30 0.23
N THR A 67 3.01 2.85 1.33
CA THR A 67 4.45 2.77 1.63
C THR A 67 4.88 1.32 1.84
N LEU A 68 4.09 0.55 2.58
CA LEU A 68 4.28 -0.86 2.86
C LEU A 68 4.32 -1.68 1.56
N LEU A 69 3.35 -1.48 0.67
CA LEU A 69 3.33 -2.16 -0.64
C LEU A 69 4.54 -1.77 -1.50
N ALA A 70 4.92 -0.49 -1.49
CA ALA A 70 6.09 -0.03 -2.24
C ALA A 70 7.39 -0.64 -1.73
N ILE A 71 7.58 -0.73 -0.41
CA ILE A 71 8.73 -1.43 0.20
C ILE A 71 8.72 -2.90 -0.23
N TYR A 72 7.57 -3.58 -0.18
CA TYR A 72 7.47 -4.97 -0.59
C TYR A 72 7.87 -5.19 -2.06
N ARG A 73 7.36 -4.36 -2.98
CA ARG A 73 7.64 -4.47 -4.42
C ARG A 73 9.11 -4.31 -4.78
N ILE A 74 9.82 -3.45 -4.06
CA ILE A 74 11.25 -3.20 -4.29
C ILE A 74 12.12 -4.23 -3.55
N ASN A 75 11.57 -4.90 -2.54
CA ASN A 75 12.32 -5.83 -1.70
C ASN A 75 11.73 -7.26 -1.65
N PRO A 76 11.40 -7.91 -2.77
CA PRO A 76 10.77 -9.23 -2.74
C PRO A 76 11.65 -10.30 -2.06
N GLN A 77 12.97 -10.14 -2.09
CA GLN A 77 13.91 -11.06 -1.43
C GLN A 77 13.89 -11.02 0.11
N ALA A 78 13.31 -9.97 0.70
CA ALA A 78 13.27 -9.81 2.16
C ALA A 78 12.08 -10.52 2.81
N PHE A 79 11.25 -11.20 2.00
CA PHE A 79 10.01 -11.84 2.46
C PHE A 79 10.03 -13.34 2.17
N ASP A 80 9.72 -14.15 3.18
CA ASP A 80 9.50 -15.58 2.96
C ASP A 80 8.18 -15.81 2.19
N ASN A 81 8.14 -16.87 1.39
CA ASN A 81 7.00 -17.28 0.54
C ASN A 81 6.37 -16.16 -0.31
N GLN A 82 7.09 -15.07 -0.58
CA GLN A 82 6.56 -13.89 -1.25
C GLN A 82 5.29 -13.36 -0.56
N ASN A 83 5.27 -13.42 0.78
CA ASN A 83 4.19 -12.89 1.59
C ASN A 83 4.62 -11.59 2.28
N ILE A 84 3.75 -10.58 2.21
CA ILE A 84 4.01 -9.24 2.77
C ILE A 84 4.16 -9.30 4.30
N HIS A 85 3.56 -10.31 4.94
CA HIS A 85 3.57 -10.48 6.40
C HIS A 85 4.78 -11.27 6.90
N GLU A 86 5.49 -11.99 6.03
CA GLU A 86 6.59 -12.88 6.41
C GLU A 86 7.95 -12.21 6.17
N LEU A 87 8.20 -11.08 6.83
CA LEU A 87 9.48 -10.39 6.75
C LEU A 87 10.59 -11.23 7.40
N ILE A 88 11.69 -11.44 6.67
CA ILE A 88 12.85 -12.19 7.15
C ILE A 88 13.69 -11.28 8.06
N PRO A 89 13.96 -11.66 9.33
CA PRO A 89 14.84 -10.91 10.22
C PRO A 89 16.26 -10.78 9.66
N GLY A 90 16.93 -9.67 9.98
CA GLY A 90 18.28 -9.38 9.49
C GLY A 90 18.35 -8.83 8.06
N SER A 91 17.21 -8.69 7.38
CA SER A 91 17.14 -8.17 6.01
C SER A 91 17.51 -6.69 5.94
N ARG A 92 18.11 -6.27 4.82
CA ARG A 92 18.27 -4.86 4.48
C ARG A 92 17.23 -4.48 3.44
N LEU A 93 16.39 -3.51 3.76
CA LEU A 93 15.30 -3.04 2.92
C LEU A 93 15.71 -1.75 2.21
N ARG A 94 15.51 -1.69 0.90
CA ARG A 94 15.61 -0.45 0.14
C ARG A 94 14.36 0.39 0.39
N VAL A 95 14.57 1.66 0.75
CA VAL A 95 13.49 2.60 1.03
C VAL A 95 12.96 3.18 -0.28
N PRO A 96 11.64 3.11 -0.55
CA PRO A 96 11.05 3.69 -1.75
C PRO A 96 11.09 5.22 -1.70
N SER A 97 11.25 5.82 -2.88
CA SER A 97 11.00 7.26 -3.08
C SER A 97 9.51 7.58 -2.97
N LEU A 98 9.20 8.86 -2.80
CA LEU A 98 7.81 9.33 -2.71
C LEU A 98 7.00 9.01 -3.98
N GLU A 99 7.60 9.13 -5.16
CA GLU A 99 6.96 8.79 -6.44
C GLU A 99 6.66 7.29 -6.56
N GLN A 100 7.56 6.43 -6.08
CA GLN A 100 7.32 4.98 -6.04
C GLN A 100 6.16 4.63 -5.11
N VAL A 101 6.04 5.31 -3.96
CA VAL A 101 4.89 5.12 -3.06
C VAL A 101 3.58 5.56 -3.71
N ARG A 102 3.60 6.67 -4.46
CA ARG A 102 2.43 7.20 -5.18
C ARG A 102 1.99 6.34 -6.36
N SER A 103 2.87 5.49 -6.90
CA SER A 103 2.55 4.62 -8.03
C SER A 103 1.43 3.60 -7.74
N ALA A 104 1.13 3.33 -6.47
CA ALA A 104 0.04 2.45 -6.04
C ALA A 104 -1.02 3.23 -5.28
N THR A 105 -2.29 2.85 -5.45
CA THR A 105 -3.39 3.44 -4.67
C THR A 105 -3.52 2.75 -3.31
N THR A 106 -4.11 3.44 -2.33
CA THR A 106 -4.37 2.85 -1.01
C THR A 106 -5.30 1.64 -1.10
N GLU A 107 -6.32 1.68 -1.96
CA GLU A 107 -7.25 0.57 -2.17
C GLU A 107 -6.54 -0.67 -2.72
N GLN A 108 -5.66 -0.50 -3.71
CA GLN A 108 -4.85 -1.59 -4.25
C GLN A 108 -3.95 -2.20 -3.17
N ALA A 109 -3.31 -1.37 -2.34
CA ALA A 109 -2.48 -1.85 -1.25
C ALA A 109 -3.27 -2.67 -0.22
N VAL A 110 -4.46 -2.20 0.16
CA VAL A 110 -5.35 -2.92 1.09
C VAL A 110 -5.83 -4.24 0.48
N ALA A 111 -6.21 -4.25 -0.80
CA ALA A 111 -6.66 -5.47 -1.48
C ALA A 111 -5.56 -6.54 -1.54
N ILE A 112 -4.33 -6.16 -1.91
CA ILE A 112 -3.18 -7.07 -1.95
C ILE A 112 -2.82 -7.58 -0.55
N MET A 113 -2.85 -6.71 0.46
CA MET A 113 -2.59 -7.10 1.84
C MET A 113 -3.60 -8.14 2.33
N LYS A 114 -4.90 -7.91 2.11
CA LYS A 114 -5.94 -8.90 2.45
C LYS A 114 -5.72 -10.23 1.73
N ALA A 115 -5.37 -10.21 0.44
CA ALA A 115 -5.06 -11.43 -0.30
C ALA A 115 -3.85 -12.19 0.28
N HIS A 116 -2.82 -11.45 0.72
CA HIS A 116 -1.62 -12.03 1.34
C HIS A 116 -1.90 -12.54 2.76
N GLU A 117 -2.81 -11.92 3.50
CA GLU A 117 -3.29 -12.38 4.80
C GLU A 117 -4.06 -13.71 4.67
N LEU A 118 -4.92 -13.83 3.67
CA LEU A 118 -5.61 -15.09 3.37
C LEU A 118 -4.62 -16.22 3.03
N ARG A 119 -3.51 -15.89 2.34
CA ARG A 119 -2.46 -16.86 2.03
C ARG A 119 -1.67 -17.30 3.26
N LEU A 120 -1.49 -16.40 4.23
CA LEU A 120 -0.84 -16.70 5.51
C LEU A 120 -1.67 -17.70 6.34
N LYS A 121 -3.00 -17.59 6.27
CA LYS A 121 -3.94 -18.47 6.99
C LYS A 121 -4.13 -19.83 6.30
N GLN A 122 -3.75 -19.95 5.03
CA GLN A 122 -3.82 -21.22 4.33
C GLN A 122 -2.67 -22.13 4.76
N PRO A 123 -2.92 -23.44 4.97
CA PRO A 123 -1.86 -24.40 5.24
C PRO A 123 -0.84 -24.34 4.11
N LYS A 124 0.44 -24.24 4.48
CA LYS A 124 1.55 -24.05 3.56
C LYS A 124 1.46 -25.11 2.46
N PRO A 125 1.26 -24.75 1.18
CA PRO A 125 1.41 -25.72 0.12
C PRO A 125 2.85 -26.23 0.23
N GLU A 126 3.00 -27.55 0.41
CA GLU A 126 4.30 -28.19 0.36
C GLU A 126 5.01 -27.70 -0.89
N LYS A 127 6.10 -26.98 -0.68
CA LYS A 127 6.94 -26.44 -1.73
C LYS A 127 7.26 -27.61 -2.66
N PRO A 128 6.89 -27.58 -3.96
CA PRO A 128 7.39 -28.57 -4.89
C PRO A 128 8.91 -28.53 -4.76
N ALA A 129 9.51 -29.67 -4.38
CA ALA A 129 10.95 -29.80 -4.34
C ALA A 129 11.52 -29.22 -5.64
N PRO A 130 12.62 -28.45 -5.59
CA PRO A 130 13.19 -27.90 -6.81
C PRO A 130 13.44 -29.08 -7.75
N VAL A 131 12.79 -29.04 -8.91
CA VAL A 131 13.03 -30.00 -9.99
C VAL A 131 14.50 -29.81 -10.34
N LYS A 132 15.34 -30.70 -9.81
CA LYS A 132 16.72 -30.88 -10.27
C LYS A 132 16.63 -30.98 -11.79
N GLN A 133 17.30 -30.06 -12.47
CA GLN A 133 17.56 -30.16 -13.90
C GLN A 133 17.98 -31.60 -14.18
N ILE A 134 17.17 -32.28 -14.99
CA ILE A 134 17.51 -33.58 -15.54
C ILE A 134 18.60 -33.28 -16.57
N GLU A 135 19.85 -33.35 -16.13
CA GLU A 135 20.98 -33.47 -17.04
C GLU A 135 20.88 -34.84 -17.72
N VAL A 136 20.47 -34.82 -18.98
CA VAL A 136 20.33 -36.00 -19.82
C VAL A 136 21.73 -36.53 -20.12
N LYS A 137 22.22 -37.42 -19.26
CA LYS A 137 23.38 -38.26 -19.56
C LYS A 137 22.86 -39.61 -20.07
N PRO A 138 23.12 -39.98 -21.34
CA PRO A 138 22.60 -41.21 -21.89
C PRO A 138 23.28 -42.42 -21.24
N LYS A 139 22.44 -43.35 -20.77
CA LYS A 139 22.80 -44.65 -20.21
C LYS A 139 23.05 -45.65 -21.35
N PRO A 140 24.10 -46.48 -21.26
CA PRO A 140 23.99 -47.84 -21.78
C PRO A 140 23.82 -48.89 -20.68
N VAL A 141 23.18 -49.97 -21.08
CA VAL A 141 22.51 -51.02 -20.31
C VAL A 141 23.48 -52.12 -19.86
N ALA A 142 23.26 -52.68 -18.65
CA ALA A 142 23.56 -54.08 -18.35
C ALA A 142 22.66 -54.57 -17.19
N GLU A 143 22.37 -55.87 -17.27
CA GLU A 143 21.31 -56.72 -16.69
C GLU A 143 21.30 -56.96 -15.15
N PRO A 144 20.27 -57.68 -14.61
CA PRO A 144 19.85 -57.63 -13.22
C PRO A 144 20.52 -58.69 -12.34
N THR A 145 20.65 -58.41 -11.04
CA THR A 145 20.86 -59.46 -10.03
C THR A 145 20.16 -59.09 -8.71
N ALA A 146 19.55 -60.13 -8.15
CA ALA A 146 18.63 -60.20 -7.03
C ALA A 146 19.21 -59.71 -5.68
N PRO A 147 18.33 -59.46 -4.67
CA PRO A 147 18.68 -58.78 -3.43
C PRO A 147 19.25 -59.73 -2.37
N LYS A 148 20.26 -59.27 -1.60
CA LYS A 148 20.60 -59.88 -0.30
C LYS A 148 20.90 -58.79 0.75
N PRO A 149 20.33 -58.91 1.97
CA PRO A 149 20.46 -57.94 3.05
C PRO A 149 21.73 -58.19 3.90
N PRO A 150 22.34 -57.15 4.50
CA PRO A 150 23.28 -57.35 5.60
C PRO A 150 22.51 -57.44 6.93
N VAL A 151 22.54 -58.65 7.48
CA VAL A 151 22.34 -58.95 8.90
C VAL A 151 23.44 -58.26 9.71
N VAL A 152 23.06 -57.45 10.70
CA VAL A 152 23.91 -57.19 11.87
C VAL A 152 23.02 -57.36 13.11
N THR A 153 23.22 -58.50 13.75
CA THR A 153 22.66 -58.88 15.05
C THR A 153 23.35 -58.11 16.20
N PRO A 154 22.67 -57.99 17.35
CA PRO A 154 22.97 -57.04 18.43
C PRO A 154 24.09 -57.53 19.37
N PRO A 155 24.81 -56.62 20.07
CA PRO A 155 25.69 -57.04 21.15
C PRO A 155 24.89 -57.41 22.40
N LYS A 156 25.09 -58.67 22.80
CA LYS A 156 24.61 -59.32 24.02
C LYS A 156 25.37 -58.79 25.24
N PRO A 157 24.70 -58.43 26.35
CA PRO A 157 25.35 -58.17 27.62
C PRO A 157 25.57 -59.49 28.38
N GLU A 158 26.81 -59.73 28.82
CA GLU A 158 27.14 -60.76 29.82
C GLU A 158 27.28 -60.14 31.23
N PRO A 159 27.08 -60.95 32.29
CA PRO A 159 26.52 -60.50 33.56
C PRO A 159 27.60 -60.09 34.57
N VAL A 160 27.40 -58.96 35.24
CA VAL A 160 28.14 -58.61 36.46
C VAL A 160 27.58 -59.38 37.65
N LYS A 161 28.47 -60.08 38.36
CA LYS A 161 28.20 -60.82 39.60
C LYS A 161 27.67 -59.90 40.71
N PRO A 162 26.82 -60.39 41.63
CA PRO A 162 26.33 -59.63 42.76
C PRO A 162 27.38 -59.58 43.88
N VAL A 163 27.67 -58.38 44.39
CA VAL A 163 28.32 -58.21 45.70
C VAL A 163 27.28 -57.55 46.61
N GLU A 164 26.79 -58.33 47.57
CA GLU A 164 26.13 -57.80 48.76
C GLU A 164 27.15 -57.00 49.57
N THR A 165 26.84 -55.76 49.90
CA THR A 165 27.45 -55.05 51.03
C THR A 165 26.45 -54.05 51.60
N THR A 166 25.87 -54.47 52.72
CA THR A 166 25.64 -53.73 53.97
C THR A 166 25.58 -52.20 53.91
N ALA A 167 24.48 -51.71 54.50
CA ALA A 167 24.24 -50.36 54.97
C ALA A 167 25.49 -49.56 55.38
N ASN A 168 25.77 -48.49 54.64
CA ASN A 168 26.28 -47.26 55.20
C ASN A 168 25.81 -46.11 54.31
N VAL A 169 24.75 -45.41 54.74
CA VAL A 169 24.32 -44.15 54.14
C VAL A 169 25.33 -43.11 54.62
N PRO A 170 26.19 -42.52 53.76
CA PRO A 170 26.97 -41.37 54.18
C PRO A 170 25.98 -40.23 54.50
N PRO A 171 26.19 -39.44 55.57
CA PRO A 171 25.44 -38.21 55.70
C PRO A 171 25.72 -37.38 54.44
N VAL A 172 24.66 -37.01 53.73
CA VAL A 172 24.74 -36.12 52.58
C VAL A 172 25.33 -34.82 53.13
N SER A 173 26.64 -34.62 52.95
CA SER A 173 27.21 -33.29 53.08
C SER A 173 26.52 -32.47 52.01
N THR A 174 25.63 -31.57 52.41
CA THR A 174 25.12 -30.53 51.53
C THR A 174 26.34 -29.76 51.05
N SER A 175 26.79 -30.08 49.84
CA SER A 175 27.84 -29.28 49.23
C SER A 175 27.23 -27.88 49.06
N PRO A 176 27.91 -26.79 49.47
CA PRO A 176 27.38 -25.43 49.39
C PRO A 176 27.00 -25.03 47.94
N GLN A 177 27.44 -25.80 46.95
CA GLN A 177 27.05 -25.70 45.54
C GLN A 177 25.61 -26.20 45.25
N GLY A 178 25.10 -27.19 45.99
CA GLY A 178 23.77 -27.76 45.79
C GLY A 178 22.67 -26.88 46.39
N GLU A 179 22.92 -26.29 47.56
CA GLU A 179 22.00 -25.35 48.21
C GLU A 179 21.83 -24.06 47.38
N LYS A 180 22.91 -23.57 46.77
CA LYS A 180 22.86 -22.45 45.81
C LYS A 180 21.99 -22.77 44.59
N GLN A 181 22.18 -23.94 43.99
CA GLN A 181 21.37 -24.35 42.83
C GLN A 181 19.88 -24.47 43.17
N VAL A 182 19.53 -25.00 44.35
CA VAL A 182 18.13 -25.08 44.79
C VAL A 182 17.55 -23.69 45.03
N SER A 183 18.33 -22.74 45.57
CA SER A 183 17.93 -21.34 45.69
C SER A 183 17.70 -20.70 44.32
N ASP A 184 18.64 -20.84 43.39
CA ASP A 184 18.54 -20.29 42.03
C ASP A 184 17.32 -20.85 41.26
N LEU A 185 17.03 -22.15 41.44
CA LEU A 185 15.83 -22.76 40.86
C LEU A 185 14.55 -22.21 41.47
N LYS A 186 14.54 -21.95 42.79
CA LYS A 186 13.40 -21.35 43.47
C LYS A 186 13.15 -19.91 43.02
N ASP A 187 14.21 -19.11 42.88
CA ASP A 187 14.14 -17.74 42.38
C ASP A 187 13.63 -17.70 40.93
N LYS A 188 14.10 -18.62 40.07
CA LYS A 188 13.59 -18.77 38.69
C LYS A 188 12.13 -19.19 38.64
N LEU A 189 11.70 -20.11 39.50
CA LEU A 189 10.32 -20.58 39.55
C LEU A 189 9.40 -19.46 40.05
N GLN A 190 9.86 -18.65 40.99
CA GLN A 190 9.12 -17.49 41.49
C GLN A 190 9.02 -16.38 40.42
N GLY A 191 10.11 -16.10 39.69
CA GLY A 191 10.09 -15.19 38.55
C GLY A 191 9.14 -15.66 37.43
N SER A 192 9.15 -16.96 37.12
CA SER A 192 8.26 -17.54 36.11
C SER A 192 6.78 -17.49 36.53
N GLN A 193 6.48 -17.67 37.82
CA GLN A 193 5.13 -17.50 38.37
C GLN A 193 4.63 -16.06 38.23
N SER A 194 5.46 -15.07 38.59
CA SER A 194 5.10 -13.66 38.43
C SER A 194 4.93 -13.28 36.96
N GLU A 195 5.73 -13.85 36.06
CA GLU A 195 5.59 -13.61 34.63
C GLU A 195 4.27 -14.18 34.08
N LEU A 196 3.88 -15.39 34.49
CA LEU A 196 2.60 -16.01 34.15
C LEU A 196 1.42 -15.15 34.60
N GLU A 197 1.47 -14.65 35.83
CA GLU A 197 0.44 -13.76 36.38
C GLU A 197 0.34 -12.46 35.56
N SER A 198 1.48 -11.90 35.15
CA SER A 198 1.51 -10.73 34.25
C SER A 198 0.94 -11.03 32.86
N LEU A 199 1.18 -12.24 32.32
CA LEU A 199 0.65 -12.65 31.02
C LEU A 199 -0.87 -12.84 31.09
N GLU A 200 -1.37 -13.39 32.19
CA GLU A 200 -2.80 -13.56 32.43
C GLU A 200 -3.49 -12.20 32.52
N GLU A 201 -2.93 -11.25 33.27
CA GLU A 201 -3.44 -9.87 33.36
C GLU A 201 -3.44 -9.20 31.97
N LYS A 202 -2.36 -9.33 31.20
CA LYS A 202 -2.28 -8.81 29.83
C LYS A 202 -3.31 -9.47 28.91
N ASN A 203 -3.52 -10.79 29.01
CA ASN A 203 -4.54 -11.49 28.23
C ASN A 203 -5.93 -10.98 28.57
N HIS A 204 -6.23 -10.80 29.87
CA HIS A 204 -7.49 -10.24 30.33
C HIS A 204 -7.69 -8.82 29.80
N ARG A 205 -6.67 -7.97 29.87
CA ARG A 205 -6.70 -6.61 29.32
C ARG A 205 -6.97 -6.61 27.81
N LEU A 206 -6.34 -7.52 27.07
CA LEU A 206 -6.59 -7.66 25.62
C LEU A 206 -8.03 -8.08 25.33
N ARG A 207 -8.61 -8.97 26.14
CA ARG A 207 -10.03 -9.36 26.00
C ARG A 207 -10.96 -8.17 26.25
N LEU A 208 -10.66 -7.34 27.25
CA LEU A 208 -11.43 -6.11 27.53
C LEU A 208 -11.32 -5.12 26.36
N MET A 209 -10.12 -4.92 25.81
CA MET A 209 -9.94 -4.08 24.62
C MET A 209 -10.70 -4.62 23.42
N LEU A 210 -10.70 -5.94 23.20
CA LEU A 210 -11.47 -6.55 22.12
C LEU A 210 -12.97 -6.34 22.30
N SER A 211 -13.51 -6.47 23.52
CA SER A 211 -14.93 -6.19 23.77
C SER A 211 -15.28 -4.71 23.54
N GLN A 212 -14.38 -3.79 23.91
CA GLN A 212 -14.56 -2.36 23.70
C GLN A 212 -14.53 -2.01 22.21
N VAL A 213 -13.57 -2.55 21.46
CA VAL A 213 -13.51 -2.33 20.01
C VAL A 213 -14.74 -2.93 19.32
N GLN A 214 -15.23 -4.09 19.78
CA GLN A 214 -16.47 -4.66 19.25
C GLN A 214 -17.69 -3.78 19.53
N SER A 215 -17.82 -3.20 20.72
CA SER A 215 -18.94 -2.31 21.04
C SER A 215 -18.88 -1.00 20.25
N GLU A 216 -17.68 -0.45 20.06
CA GLU A 216 -17.48 0.71 19.19
C GLU A 216 -17.88 0.41 17.74
N VAL A 217 -17.47 -0.75 17.21
CA VAL A 217 -17.85 -1.15 15.84
C VAL A 217 -19.36 -1.32 15.70
N GLU A 218 -20.04 -1.93 16.68
CA GLU A 218 -21.50 -2.07 16.63
C GLU A 218 -22.21 -0.72 16.72
N THR A 219 -21.68 0.20 17.54
CA THR A 219 -22.19 1.57 17.65
C THR A 219 -22.04 2.32 16.32
N LEU A 220 -20.85 2.33 15.72
CA LEU A 220 -20.63 2.96 14.41
C LEU A 220 -21.51 2.35 13.33
N LYS A 221 -21.72 1.03 13.36
CA LYS A 221 -22.59 0.35 12.40
C LYS A 221 -24.06 0.77 12.57
N SER A 222 -24.53 0.95 13.81
CA SER A 222 -25.87 1.49 14.07
C SER A 222 -25.99 2.91 13.54
N GLU A 223 -25.00 3.78 13.83
CA GLU A 223 -24.99 5.17 13.35
C GLU A 223 -25.02 5.25 11.82
N LEU A 224 -24.23 4.42 11.12
CA LEU A 224 -24.26 4.37 9.65
C LEU A 224 -25.60 3.89 9.10
N ASN A 225 -26.23 2.92 9.75
CA ASN A 225 -27.55 2.43 9.33
C ASN A 225 -28.65 3.49 9.57
N ASP A 226 -28.56 4.24 10.67
CA ASP A 226 -29.47 5.35 10.94
C ASP A 226 -29.25 6.52 9.96
N GLU A 227 -28.00 6.85 9.62
CA GLU A 227 -27.68 7.84 8.58
C GLU A 227 -28.26 7.42 7.22
N GLU A 228 -28.11 6.15 6.82
CA GLU A 228 -28.68 5.65 5.57
C GLU A 228 -30.21 5.72 5.58
N ARG A 229 -30.83 5.39 6.71
CA ARG A 229 -32.29 5.53 6.89
C ARG A 229 -32.73 6.98 6.77
N ILE A 230 -32.01 7.91 7.40
CA ILE A 230 -32.29 9.35 7.32
C ILE A 230 -32.14 9.84 5.88
N ARG A 231 -31.07 9.45 5.18
CA ARG A 231 -30.85 9.80 3.77
C ARG A 231 -32.01 9.31 2.90
N SER A 232 -32.44 8.06 3.08
CA SER A 232 -33.57 7.51 2.33
C SER A 232 -34.88 8.26 2.60
N GLU A 233 -35.14 8.67 3.85
CA GLU A 233 -36.34 9.45 4.18
C GLU A 233 -36.24 10.87 3.61
N VAL A 234 -35.06 11.50 3.64
CA VAL A 234 -34.83 12.82 3.04
C VAL A 234 -35.00 12.77 1.52
N GLU A 235 -34.47 11.76 0.84
CA GLU A 235 -34.66 11.56 -0.60
C GLU A 235 -36.14 11.36 -0.95
N LYS A 236 -36.86 10.58 -0.15
CA LYS A 236 -38.29 10.36 -0.31
C LYS A 236 -39.10 11.66 -0.10
N LEU A 237 -38.81 12.43 0.94
CA LEU A 237 -39.44 13.73 1.18
C LEU A 237 -39.14 14.73 0.05
N LEU A 238 -37.90 14.74 -0.45
CA LEU A 238 -37.51 15.58 -1.58
C LEU A 238 -38.24 15.17 -2.87
N ALA A 239 -38.42 13.86 -3.09
CA ALA A 239 -39.19 13.35 -4.23
C ALA A 239 -40.68 13.73 -4.12
N GLU A 240 -41.26 13.64 -2.92
CA GLU A 240 -42.64 14.04 -2.66
C GLU A 240 -42.85 15.55 -2.83
N GLU A 241 -41.92 16.37 -2.35
CA GLU A 241 -41.95 17.83 -2.56
C GLU A 241 -41.86 18.18 -4.05
N ARG A 242 -40.95 17.53 -4.79
CA ARG A 242 -40.86 17.68 -6.25
C ARG A 242 -42.15 17.29 -6.97
N GLN A 243 -42.82 16.22 -6.56
CA GLN A 243 -44.11 15.83 -7.12
C GLN A 243 -45.19 16.89 -6.84
N ARG A 244 -45.29 17.37 -5.59
CA ARG A 244 -46.24 18.45 -5.24
C ARG A 244 -45.98 19.72 -6.02
N VAL A 245 -44.72 20.09 -6.21
CA VAL A 245 -44.33 21.26 -7.03
C VAL A 245 -44.72 21.02 -8.50
N ALA A 246 -44.50 19.82 -9.04
CA ALA A 246 -44.89 19.48 -10.41
C ALA A 246 -46.42 19.50 -10.61
N GLU A 247 -47.19 19.04 -9.63
CA GLU A 247 -48.66 19.14 -9.63
C GLU A 247 -49.14 20.59 -9.51
N GLN A 248 -48.50 21.38 -8.64
CA GLN A 248 -48.75 22.83 -8.57
C GLN A 248 -48.40 23.53 -9.88
N GLN A 249 -47.32 23.17 -10.55
CA GLN A 249 -46.99 23.73 -11.86
C GLN A 249 -47.99 23.32 -12.94
N ARG A 250 -48.58 22.12 -12.84
CA ARG A 250 -49.67 21.69 -13.73
C ARG A 250 -50.97 22.46 -13.49
N MET A 251 -51.26 22.82 -12.25
CA MET A 251 -52.48 23.55 -11.86
C MET A 251 -52.30 25.07 -11.89
N GLN A 252 -51.06 25.57 -11.96
CA GLN A 252 -50.79 26.98 -12.16
C GLN A 252 -51.03 27.34 -13.64
N PRO A 253 -51.78 28.42 -13.92
CA PRO A 253 -51.87 28.95 -15.28
C PRO A 253 -50.45 29.25 -15.78
N SER A 254 -50.20 28.93 -17.04
CA SER A 254 -48.87 29.03 -17.66
C SER A 254 -48.26 30.40 -17.36
N THR A 255 -46.95 30.49 -17.16
CA THR A 255 -46.24 31.76 -16.93
C THR A 255 -46.53 32.81 -18.02
N MET A 256 -46.96 32.35 -19.20
CA MET A 256 -47.51 33.17 -20.29
C MET A 256 -48.79 33.93 -19.87
N ASP A 257 -49.71 33.34 -19.11
CA ASP A 257 -50.93 34.00 -18.59
C ASP A 257 -50.60 35.13 -17.61
N LYS A 258 -49.57 34.99 -16.77
CA LYS A 258 -49.10 36.06 -15.87
C LYS A 258 -48.43 37.23 -16.63
N ILE A 259 -47.78 36.95 -17.75
CA ILE A 259 -47.16 37.98 -18.60
C ILE A 259 -48.23 38.70 -19.44
N LEU A 260 -49.26 37.98 -19.88
CA LEU A 260 -50.40 38.50 -20.66
C LEU A 260 -51.43 39.26 -19.80
N SER A 261 -51.62 38.87 -18.53
CA SER A 261 -52.53 39.57 -17.61
C SER A 261 -51.99 40.90 -17.08
N ASN A 262 -50.68 41.11 -17.14
CA ASN A 262 -50.10 42.44 -16.88
C ASN A 262 -50.25 43.31 -18.14
N GLY A 263 -51.43 43.92 -18.31
CA GLY A 263 -51.78 44.71 -19.50
C GLY A 263 -50.78 45.83 -19.87
N TRP A 264 -50.02 46.34 -18.90
CA TRP A 264 -48.95 47.30 -19.15
C TRP A 264 -47.69 46.69 -19.80
N LEU A 265 -47.33 45.44 -19.46
CA LEU A 265 -46.20 44.71 -20.06
C LEU A 265 -46.51 44.29 -21.49
N VAL A 266 -47.74 43.86 -21.76
CA VAL A 266 -48.22 43.59 -23.12
C VAL A 266 -48.23 44.89 -23.94
N GLY A 267 -48.66 46.01 -23.36
CA GLY A 267 -48.60 47.33 -24.02
C GLY A 267 -47.18 47.74 -24.38
N LEU A 268 -46.20 47.49 -23.51
CA LEU A 268 -44.79 47.81 -23.75
C LEU A 268 -44.17 46.88 -24.81
N ALA A 269 -44.53 45.59 -24.81
CA ALA A 269 -44.08 44.63 -25.82
C ALA A 269 -44.70 44.91 -27.21
N ALA A 270 -45.94 45.40 -27.28
CA ALA A 270 -46.62 45.77 -28.53
C ALA A 270 -46.03 47.03 -29.19
N LEU A 271 -45.36 47.88 -28.42
CA LEU A 271 -44.72 49.11 -28.91
C LEU A 271 -43.45 48.82 -29.74
N ILE A 272 -42.77 47.70 -29.46
CA ILE A 272 -41.52 47.31 -30.11
C ILE A 272 -41.70 47.09 -31.63
N PRO A 273 -42.66 46.27 -32.12
CA PRO A 273 -42.86 46.11 -33.56
C PRO A 273 -43.35 47.40 -34.26
N GLY A 274 -44.13 48.24 -33.57
CA GLY A 274 -44.58 49.54 -34.10
C GLY A 274 -43.44 50.55 -34.28
N ALA A 275 -42.55 50.64 -33.29
CA ALA A 275 -41.35 51.48 -33.36
C ALA A 275 -40.38 51.01 -34.45
N LEU A 276 -40.26 49.69 -34.65
CA LEU A 276 -39.41 49.11 -35.69
C LEU A 276 -39.95 49.41 -37.10
N LEU A 277 -41.26 49.33 -37.31
CA LEU A 277 -41.90 49.74 -38.57
C LEU A 277 -41.75 51.25 -38.82
N ALA A 278 -41.92 52.08 -37.80
CA ALA A 278 -41.73 53.54 -37.91
C ALA A 278 -40.28 53.88 -38.28
N LEU A 279 -39.29 53.22 -37.68
CA LEU A 279 -37.88 53.38 -38.03
C LEU A 279 -37.61 52.96 -39.48
N LEU A 280 -38.20 51.85 -39.94
CA LEU A 280 -38.07 51.37 -41.32
C LEU A 280 -38.64 52.39 -42.32
N VAL A 281 -39.81 52.99 -42.04
CA VAL A 281 -40.41 54.05 -42.86
C VAL A 281 -39.52 55.29 -42.91
N VAL A 282 -39.00 55.75 -41.76
CA VAL A 282 -38.08 56.90 -41.69
C VAL A 282 -36.80 56.64 -42.50
N MET A 283 -36.25 55.43 -42.41
CA MET A 283 -35.06 55.03 -43.18
C MET A 283 -35.33 55.00 -44.69
N LEU A 284 -36.53 54.61 -45.12
CA LEU A 284 -36.93 54.59 -46.54
C LEU A 284 -37.17 55.99 -47.10
N LEU A 285 -37.74 56.91 -46.31
CA LEU A 285 -37.91 58.31 -46.73
C LEU A 285 -36.59 59.08 -46.73
N GLY A 286 -35.71 58.85 -45.75
CA GLY A 286 -34.37 59.45 -45.69
C GLY A 286 -33.46 59.04 -46.85
N ARG A 287 -33.69 57.86 -47.45
CA ARG A 287 -32.97 57.43 -48.65
C ARG A 287 -33.43 58.13 -49.93
N ARG A 288 -34.65 58.67 -49.99
CA ARG A 288 -35.18 59.38 -51.17
C ARG A 288 -34.80 60.86 -51.19
N SER A 289 -34.59 61.50 -50.05
CA SER A 289 -34.14 62.90 -49.99
C SER A 289 -32.66 63.05 -50.38
N LYS A 290 -31.81 62.07 -50.04
CA LYS A 290 -30.39 62.03 -50.45
C LYS A 290 -30.19 62.00 -51.97
N ALA A 291 -31.14 61.45 -52.72
CA ALA A 291 -31.07 61.36 -54.18
C ALA A 291 -31.47 62.67 -54.91
N LYS A 292 -31.92 63.70 -54.18
CA LYS A 292 -32.38 64.97 -54.77
C LYS A 292 -31.43 66.15 -54.51
N GLU A 293 -30.33 65.91 -53.80
CA GLU A 293 -29.31 66.91 -53.44
C GLU A 293 -28.00 66.71 -54.23
N GLU A 294 -27.98 65.76 -55.17
CA GLU A 294 -26.86 65.47 -56.08
C GLU A 294 -27.12 65.94 -57.52
N GLU A 295 -28.25 66.63 -57.77
CA GLU A 295 -28.63 67.19 -59.08
C GLU A 295 -29.16 68.64 -58.97
N ALA A 296 -28.60 69.42 -58.04
CA ALA A 296 -28.82 70.88 -57.94
C ALA A 296 -27.51 71.59 -57.57
#